data_AF-A0A7D9DYM2-F1
#
_entry.id   AF-A0A7D9DYM2-F1
#
_cell.length_a   1.000
_cell.length_b   1.000
_cell.length_c   1.000
_cell.angle_alpha   90.00
_cell.angle_beta   90.00
_cell.angle_gamma   90.00
#
_symmetry.space_group_name_H-M   'P 1'
#
loop_
_entity.id
_entity.type
_entity.pdbx_description
1 polymer ?
#
loop_
_entity_poly.entity_id
_entity_poly.type
_entity_poly.pdbx_seq_one_letter_code
_entity_poly.pdbx_strand_id
1 'polypeptide(L)'
;MPAKDALRLEQLHNRVDAIHHNLNTADKMRLCRKILVNQFLMKKSPEWRNMCSSVIGESESTLANIFFVSADVSEKVFELMLEMITNYRQMRLKGQRATKKVLKDIKCQADFPYGKLKCMRGDITEIELINILSEVNSKEKSLAEMESDLVRLKEMRALQSFFAKYSNCSSWQEARERYPEFTNEESIQGFRGDVVRGKSTERFKSYIQRAISFKATDGTFKEGVTIVNIDCLTELCPSLLDEKVPQFKGCEIVFLDLPKTWSSENLSHFVRMVRGMNSRKNVDEATFVIFPVNCSAAKTIEQISLIIDTMNRLDKAFHLAYYHNSGNTTTGYCVFDQLSLHALGLTLLYLYV
;
A
#
# COMPACT_ATOMS: atom_id res chain seq x y z
N MET A 1 3.13 41.37 -36.56
CA MET A 1 2.13 40.35 -36.21
C MET A 1 2.38 39.93 -34.76
N PRO A 2 1.40 40.00 -33.85
CA PRO A 2 1.62 39.57 -32.46
C PRO A 2 2.09 38.12 -32.43
N ALA A 3 3.09 37.78 -31.61
CA ALA A 3 3.66 36.43 -31.56
C ALA A 3 2.60 35.33 -31.35
N LYS A 4 1.52 35.67 -30.62
CA LYS A 4 0.33 34.82 -30.44
C LYS A 4 -0.37 34.51 -31.76
N ASP A 5 -0.59 35.50 -32.60
CA ASP A 5 -1.30 35.34 -33.87
C ASP A 5 -0.44 34.61 -34.88
N ALA A 6 0.88 34.81 -34.87
CA ALA A 6 1.81 34.04 -35.71
C ALA A 6 1.81 32.56 -35.32
N LEU A 7 1.90 32.23 -34.03
CA LEU A 7 1.81 30.84 -33.56
C LEU A 7 0.44 30.23 -33.87
N ARG A 8 -0.63 31.00 -33.68
CA ARG A 8 -1.98 30.53 -34.01
C ARG A 8 -2.13 30.29 -35.51
N LEU A 9 -1.58 31.16 -36.36
CA LEU A 9 -1.61 31.01 -37.81
C LEU A 9 -0.76 29.81 -38.27
N GLU A 10 0.42 29.60 -37.67
CA GLU A 10 1.26 28.41 -37.89
C GLU A 10 0.48 27.13 -37.53
N GLN A 11 -0.20 27.12 -36.38
CA GLN A 11 -1.05 26.00 -35.97
C GLN A 11 -2.27 25.80 -36.87
N LEU A 12 -2.88 26.89 -37.35
CA LEU A 12 -4.01 26.82 -38.28
C LEU A 12 -3.54 26.32 -39.65
N HIS A 13 -2.39 26.76 -40.17
CA HIS A 13 -1.83 26.26 -41.42
C HIS A 13 -1.56 24.75 -41.35
N ASN A 14 -1.04 24.25 -40.23
CA ASN A 14 -0.89 22.81 -39.99
C ASN A 14 -2.23 22.03 -39.96
N ARG A 15 -3.39 22.72 -39.92
CA ARG A 15 -4.74 22.11 -39.91
C ARG A 15 -5.45 22.15 -41.27
N VAL A 16 -5.01 22.93 -42.26
CA VAL A 16 -5.76 23.14 -43.52
C VAL A 16 -5.48 22.05 -44.57
N ASP A 17 -4.39 21.30 -44.47
CA ASP A 17 -4.04 20.28 -45.46
C ASP A 17 -4.81 18.96 -45.27
N ALA A 18 -5.12 18.27 -46.38
CA ALA A 18 -5.91 17.02 -46.45
C ALA A 18 -5.33 15.81 -45.68
N ILE A 19 -4.16 15.98 -45.05
CA ILE A 19 -3.49 15.03 -44.16
C ILE A 19 -3.52 15.63 -42.75
N HIS A 20 -4.71 15.63 -42.13
CA HIS A 20 -4.92 16.24 -40.81
C HIS A 20 -4.07 15.55 -39.72
N HIS A 21 -3.09 16.26 -39.16
CA HIS A 21 -2.50 15.89 -37.87
C HIS A 21 -3.14 16.74 -36.77
N ASN A 22 -4.18 16.21 -36.14
CA ASN A 22 -4.60 16.73 -34.83
C ASN A 22 -3.39 16.68 -33.89
N LEU A 23 -3.14 17.78 -33.17
CA LEU A 23 -2.06 17.86 -32.17
C LEU A 23 -2.23 16.71 -31.19
N ASN A 24 -1.25 15.81 -31.16
CA ASN A 24 -1.24 14.73 -30.18
C ASN A 24 -0.74 15.25 -28.82
N THR A 25 -0.81 14.41 -27.81
CA THR A 25 -0.41 14.77 -26.44
C THR A 25 1.06 15.23 -26.34
N ALA A 26 1.98 14.58 -27.07
CA ALA A 26 3.38 15.00 -27.10
C ALA A 26 3.56 16.36 -27.78
N ASP A 27 2.84 16.64 -28.86
CA ASP A 27 2.91 17.93 -29.57
C ASP A 27 2.45 19.07 -28.65
N LYS A 28 1.34 18.86 -27.94
CA LYS A 28 0.82 19.82 -26.96
C LYS A 28 1.83 20.06 -25.84
N MET A 29 2.44 19.00 -25.31
CA MET A 29 3.47 19.10 -24.26
C MET A 29 4.68 19.91 -24.71
N ARG A 30 5.21 19.64 -25.91
CA ARG A 30 6.34 20.37 -26.49
C ARG A 30 5.99 21.83 -26.76
N LEU A 31 4.80 22.09 -27.32
CA LEU A 31 4.35 23.45 -27.60
C LEU A 31 4.21 24.28 -26.32
N CYS A 32 3.57 23.73 -25.29
CA CYS A 32 3.43 24.41 -24.00
C CYS A 32 4.80 24.70 -23.36
N ARG A 33 5.74 23.75 -23.38
CA ARG A 33 7.10 23.95 -22.84
C ARG A 33 7.89 24.98 -23.67
N LYS A 34 7.78 24.94 -25.01
CA LYS A 34 8.40 25.92 -25.91
C LYS A 34 7.88 27.34 -25.65
N ILE A 35 6.57 27.52 -25.48
CA ILE A 35 5.99 28.83 -25.14
C ILE A 35 6.50 29.28 -23.76
N LEU A 36 6.54 28.37 -22.78
CA LEU A 36 7.02 28.66 -21.43
C LEU A 36 8.49 29.15 -21.43
N VAL A 37 9.37 28.43 -22.14
CA VAL A 37 10.80 28.76 -22.25
C VAL A 37 11.00 30.07 -23.01
N ASN A 38 10.43 30.16 -24.22
CA ASN A 38 10.79 31.22 -25.17
C ASN A 38 10.08 32.56 -24.90
N GLN A 39 8.85 32.53 -24.40
CA GLN A 39 8.05 33.75 -24.23
C GLN A 39 7.88 34.14 -22.77
N PHE A 40 7.91 33.17 -21.86
CA PHE A 40 7.70 33.40 -20.43
C PHE A 40 8.95 33.16 -19.59
N LEU A 41 10.10 32.83 -20.20
CA LEU A 41 11.39 32.63 -19.51
C LEU A 41 11.27 31.67 -18.32
N MET A 42 10.58 30.54 -18.50
CA MET A 42 10.30 29.54 -17.45
C MET A 42 9.39 30.02 -16.30
N LYS A 43 8.82 31.23 -16.38
CA LYS A 43 7.89 31.75 -15.39
C LYS A 43 6.47 31.27 -15.66
N LYS A 44 5.97 30.43 -14.77
CA LYS A 44 4.59 29.92 -14.81
C LYS A 44 3.64 31.06 -14.44
N SER A 45 2.69 31.34 -15.30
CA SER A 45 1.68 32.38 -15.03
C SER A 45 0.33 32.02 -15.66
N PRO A 46 -0.78 32.65 -15.19
CA PRO A 46 -2.09 32.51 -15.85
C PRO A 46 -2.04 32.93 -17.33
N GLU A 47 -1.24 33.94 -17.68
CA GLU A 47 -1.09 34.43 -19.05
C GLU A 47 -0.47 33.36 -19.96
N TRP A 48 0.51 32.60 -19.45
CA TRP A 48 1.10 31.47 -20.16
C TRP A 48 0.07 30.37 -20.46
N ARG A 49 -0.73 29.99 -19.45
CA ARG A 49 -1.78 28.97 -19.62
C ARG A 49 -2.85 29.42 -20.61
N ASN A 50 -3.29 30.68 -20.50
CA ASN A 50 -4.24 31.30 -21.41
C ASN A 50 -3.71 31.32 -22.85
N MET A 51 -2.43 31.65 -23.04
CA MET A 51 -1.82 31.63 -24.36
C MET A 51 -1.77 30.21 -24.94
N CYS A 52 -1.32 29.22 -24.15
CA CYS A 52 -1.27 27.82 -24.60
C CYS A 52 -2.67 27.29 -24.95
N SER A 53 -3.66 27.56 -24.10
CA SER A 53 -5.07 27.23 -24.33
C SER A 53 -5.59 27.86 -25.62
N SER A 54 -5.29 29.14 -25.86
CA SER A 54 -5.69 29.85 -27.07
C SER A 54 -5.00 29.33 -28.35
N VAL A 55 -3.73 28.93 -28.28
CA VAL A 55 -2.98 28.42 -29.43
C VAL A 55 -3.41 26.99 -29.77
N ILE A 56 -3.62 26.15 -28.76
CA ILE A 56 -4.07 24.76 -28.95
C ILE A 56 -5.56 24.71 -29.33
N GLY A 57 -6.36 25.65 -28.83
CA GLY A 57 -7.81 25.66 -29.02
C GLY A 57 -8.56 24.71 -28.07
N GLU A 58 -7.99 24.43 -26.90
CA GLU A 58 -8.59 23.59 -25.85
C GLU A 58 -8.64 24.35 -24.53
N SER A 59 -9.63 24.05 -23.69
CA SER A 59 -9.77 24.72 -22.40
C SER A 59 -8.58 24.45 -21.47
N GLU A 60 -8.29 25.39 -20.56
CA GLU A 60 -7.25 25.19 -19.53
C GLU A 60 -7.51 23.94 -18.68
N SER A 61 -8.78 23.62 -18.41
CA SER A 61 -9.16 22.45 -17.62
C SER A 61 -8.76 21.13 -18.32
N THR A 62 -8.90 21.08 -19.65
CA THR A 62 -8.49 19.94 -20.49
C THR A 62 -6.98 19.79 -20.50
N LEU A 63 -6.26 20.91 -20.58
CA LEU A 63 -4.80 20.96 -20.69
C LEU A 63 -4.08 20.90 -19.34
N ALA A 64 -4.81 20.82 -18.21
CA ALA A 64 -4.21 20.88 -16.88
C ALA A 64 -3.02 19.91 -16.74
N ASN A 65 -3.21 18.63 -17.08
CA ASN A 65 -2.15 17.62 -16.97
C ASN A 65 -0.97 17.89 -17.89
N ILE A 66 -1.22 18.47 -19.07
CA ILE A 66 -0.19 18.90 -20.02
C ILE A 66 0.61 20.06 -19.42
N PHE A 67 -0.04 21.06 -18.83
CA PHE A 67 0.66 22.17 -18.17
C PHE A 67 1.56 21.70 -17.03
N PHE A 68 1.10 20.72 -16.24
CA PHE A 68 1.93 20.10 -15.20
C PHE A 68 3.21 19.53 -15.79
N VAL A 69 3.09 18.67 -16.81
CA VAL A 69 4.26 18.05 -17.42
C VAL A 69 5.15 19.08 -18.12
N SER A 70 4.59 20.08 -18.78
CA SER A 70 5.38 21.07 -19.51
C SER A 70 6.15 22.04 -18.60
N ALA A 71 5.74 22.21 -17.34
CA ALA A 71 6.29 23.26 -16.48
C ALA A 71 6.88 22.77 -15.15
N ASP A 72 6.36 21.68 -14.59
CA ASP A 72 6.66 21.26 -13.22
C ASP A 72 7.71 20.14 -13.14
N VAL A 73 8.15 19.60 -14.28
CA VAL A 73 9.11 18.48 -14.34
C VAL A 73 10.44 18.90 -14.95
N SER A 74 11.51 18.27 -14.49
CA SER A 74 12.87 18.46 -15.04
C SER A 74 12.95 18.05 -16.51
N GLU A 75 13.98 18.50 -17.21
CA GLU A 75 14.22 18.13 -18.62
C GLU A 75 14.35 16.62 -18.79
N LYS A 76 15.04 15.94 -17.87
CA LYS A 76 15.24 14.49 -17.92
C LYS A 76 13.91 13.74 -17.79
N VAL A 77 13.06 14.14 -16.85
CA VAL A 77 11.72 13.54 -16.67
C VAL A 77 10.83 13.83 -17.88
N PHE A 78 10.93 15.05 -18.43
CA PHE A 78 10.19 15.44 -19.63
C PHE A 78 10.54 14.57 -20.85
N GLU A 79 11.82 14.34 -21.12
CA GLU A 79 12.28 13.51 -22.22
C GLU A 79 11.83 12.05 -22.06
N LEU A 80 11.95 11.47 -20.87
CA LEU A 80 11.46 10.11 -20.58
C LEU A 80 9.95 9.98 -20.81
N MET A 81 9.16 11.00 -20.48
CA MET A 81 7.73 11.02 -20.78
C MET A 81 7.44 11.12 -22.28
N LEU A 82 8.20 11.94 -23.03
CA LEU A 82 8.05 12.03 -24.47
C LEU A 82 8.37 10.68 -25.14
N GLU A 83 9.40 9.99 -24.65
CA GLU A 83 9.74 8.63 -25.08
C GLU A 83 8.61 7.65 -24.76
N MET A 84 8.07 7.67 -23.55
CA MET A 84 6.93 6.82 -23.15
C MET A 84 5.70 7.06 -24.05
N ILE A 85 5.36 8.32 -24.31
CA ILE A 85 4.24 8.68 -25.19
C ILE A 85 4.49 8.20 -26.63
N THR A 86 5.73 8.29 -27.10
CA THR A 86 6.14 7.79 -28.41
C THR A 86 6.01 6.26 -28.48
N ASN A 87 6.48 5.54 -27.46
CA ASN A 87 6.35 4.10 -27.35
C ASN A 87 4.87 3.67 -27.28
N TYR A 88 4.02 4.40 -26.57
CA TYR A 88 2.58 4.15 -26.53
C TYR A 88 1.95 4.30 -27.92
N ARG A 89 2.27 5.37 -28.64
CA ARG A 89 1.76 5.62 -30.00
C ARG A 89 2.18 4.53 -30.98
N GLN A 90 3.38 3.99 -30.81
CA GLN A 90 3.93 2.91 -31.61
C GLN A 90 3.48 1.51 -31.15
N MET A 91 2.61 1.42 -30.13
CA MET A 91 2.14 0.14 -29.56
C MET A 91 3.29 -0.72 -29.01
N ARG A 92 4.36 -0.10 -28.51
CA ARG A 92 5.59 -0.76 -28.04
C ARG A 92 5.64 -0.98 -26.54
N LEU A 93 4.70 -0.43 -25.78
CA LEU A 93 4.66 -0.59 -24.32
C LEU A 93 4.17 -1.98 -23.90
N LYS A 94 4.68 -2.47 -22.78
CA LYS A 94 4.26 -3.74 -22.16
C LYS A 94 2.75 -3.71 -21.86
N GLY A 95 2.06 -4.80 -22.20
CA GLY A 95 0.64 -4.97 -21.93
C GLY A 95 -0.31 -4.18 -22.82
N GLN A 96 0.20 -3.44 -23.83
CA GLN A 96 -0.63 -2.70 -24.76
C GLN A 96 -1.23 -3.63 -25.81
N ARG A 97 -2.55 -3.54 -26.02
CA ARG A 97 -3.27 -4.31 -27.05
C ARG A 97 -3.88 -3.37 -28.07
N ALA A 98 -3.77 -3.72 -29.36
CA ALA A 98 -4.42 -2.95 -30.42
C ALA A 98 -5.94 -2.96 -30.23
N THR A 99 -6.54 -1.77 -30.17
CA THR A 99 -8.00 -1.65 -30.10
C THR A 99 -8.59 -1.82 -31.50
N LYS A 100 -9.86 -2.25 -31.60
CA LYS A 100 -10.59 -2.38 -32.88
C LYS A 100 -10.58 -1.08 -33.71
N LYS A 101 -10.47 0.09 -33.06
CA LYS A 101 -10.37 1.40 -33.70
C LYS A 101 -9.01 1.60 -34.40
N VAL A 102 -7.91 1.24 -33.73
CA VAL A 102 -6.54 1.29 -34.28
C VAL A 102 -6.37 0.29 -35.43
N LEU A 103 -7.06 -0.86 -35.37
CA LEU A 103 -7.02 -1.88 -36.42
C LEU A 103 -7.84 -1.50 -37.67
N LYS A 104 -8.89 -0.66 -37.52
CA LYS A 104 -9.76 -0.24 -38.64
C LYS A 104 -9.22 0.95 -39.41
N ASP A 105 -8.52 1.86 -38.74
CA ASP A 105 -7.89 3.03 -39.37
C ASP A 105 -6.37 2.89 -39.35
N ILE A 106 -5.79 2.39 -40.45
CA ILE A 106 -4.33 2.30 -40.66
C ILE A 106 -3.65 3.70 -40.50
N LYS A 107 -4.42 4.78 -40.64
CA LYS A 107 -3.96 6.17 -40.49
C LYS A 107 -4.13 6.75 -39.07
N CYS A 108 -4.89 6.12 -38.16
CA CYS A 108 -5.06 6.62 -36.79
C CYS A 108 -3.99 6.04 -35.86
N GLN A 109 -2.88 6.74 -35.71
CA GLN A 109 -1.96 6.48 -34.62
C GLN A 109 -2.64 6.79 -33.28
N ALA A 110 -2.51 5.89 -32.30
CA ALA A 110 -3.14 6.05 -30.99
C ALA A 110 -2.52 7.25 -30.25
N ASP A 111 -3.36 8.21 -29.86
CA ASP A 111 -2.91 9.31 -28.99
C ASP A 111 -2.86 8.86 -27.53
N PHE A 112 -1.90 9.40 -26.79
CA PHE A 112 -1.72 9.06 -25.38
C PHE A 112 -2.84 9.69 -24.53
N PRO A 113 -3.50 8.92 -23.66
CA PRO A 113 -4.54 9.47 -22.80
C PRO A 113 -3.92 10.36 -21.70
N TYR A 114 -3.95 11.69 -21.87
CA TYR A 114 -3.41 12.67 -20.91
C TYR A 114 -3.95 12.52 -19.47
N GLY A 115 -5.09 11.87 -19.28
CA GLY A 115 -5.62 11.51 -17.95
C GLY A 115 -4.67 10.61 -17.14
N LYS A 116 -3.91 9.74 -17.83
CA LYS A 116 -2.89 8.86 -17.23
C LYS A 116 -1.74 9.64 -16.59
N LEU A 117 -1.48 10.87 -17.02
CA LEU A 117 -0.43 11.73 -16.44
C LEU A 117 -0.79 12.25 -15.04
N LYS A 118 -2.07 12.19 -14.63
CA LYS A 118 -2.53 12.66 -13.32
C LYS A 118 -1.85 11.93 -12.16
N CYS A 119 -1.54 10.65 -12.34
CA CYS A 119 -0.90 9.83 -11.30
C CYS A 119 0.53 10.29 -10.96
N MET A 120 1.19 11.07 -11.81
CA MET A 120 2.54 11.59 -11.56
C MET A 120 2.56 12.89 -10.73
N ARG A 121 1.40 13.50 -10.47
CA ARG A 121 1.29 14.73 -9.69
C ARG A 121 1.37 14.49 -8.18
N GLY A 122 1.91 15.44 -7.45
CA GLY A 122 1.90 15.45 -5.99
C GLY A 122 3.27 15.14 -5.41
N ASP A 123 3.29 14.56 -4.22
CA ASP A 123 4.52 14.26 -3.50
C ASP A 123 5.17 12.98 -4.04
N ILE A 124 5.88 13.11 -5.17
CA ILE A 124 6.75 12.10 -5.78
C ILE A 124 8.08 12.78 -6.10
N THR A 125 9.20 12.14 -5.77
CA THR A 125 10.52 12.69 -6.05
C THR A 125 10.88 12.52 -7.52
N GLU A 126 11.80 13.37 -8.00
CA GLU A 126 12.33 13.26 -9.35
C GLU A 126 13.00 11.90 -9.62
N ILE A 127 13.75 11.37 -8.64
CA ILE A 127 14.46 10.09 -8.77
C ILE A 127 13.48 8.94 -8.96
N GLU A 128 12.39 8.89 -8.18
CA GLU A 128 11.37 7.84 -8.34
C GLU A 128 10.66 7.95 -9.69
N LEU A 129 10.34 9.17 -10.14
CA LEU A 129 9.77 9.37 -11.47
C LEU A 129 10.71 8.88 -12.58
N ILE A 130 12.01 9.20 -12.48
CA ILE A 130 13.00 8.72 -13.44
C ILE A 130 13.06 7.19 -13.46
N ASN A 131 13.12 6.55 -12.30
CA ASN A 131 13.22 5.09 -12.20
C ASN A 131 11.98 4.43 -12.82
N ILE A 132 10.79 4.85 -12.40
CA ILE A 132 9.51 4.31 -12.88
C ILE A 132 9.35 4.51 -14.40
N LEU A 133 9.65 5.72 -14.91
CA LEU A 133 9.54 5.99 -16.35
C LEU A 133 10.57 5.18 -17.16
N SER A 134 11.78 5.00 -16.63
CA SER A 134 12.81 4.18 -17.26
C SER A 134 12.37 2.71 -17.37
N GLU A 135 11.79 2.15 -16.31
CA GLU A 135 11.24 0.77 -16.30
C GLU A 135 10.07 0.60 -17.29
N VAL A 136 9.26 1.64 -17.49
CA VAL A 136 8.19 1.63 -18.49
C VAL A 136 8.76 1.68 -19.91
N ASN A 137 9.77 2.53 -20.15
CA ASN A 137 10.42 2.65 -21.47
C ASN A 137 11.24 1.40 -21.82
N SER A 138 11.88 0.75 -20.85
CA SER A 138 12.57 -0.54 -21.02
C SER A 138 11.62 -1.74 -21.15
N LYS A 139 10.31 -1.51 -21.00
CA LYS A 139 9.23 -2.52 -21.06
C LYS A 139 9.27 -3.53 -19.91
N GLU A 140 9.95 -3.20 -18.82
CA GLU A 140 9.88 -3.97 -17.56
C GLU A 140 8.50 -3.79 -16.90
N LYS A 141 7.94 -2.58 -16.99
CA LYS A 141 6.60 -2.25 -16.48
C LYS A 141 5.64 -1.78 -17.58
N SER A 142 4.37 -2.10 -17.38
CA SER A 142 3.24 -1.59 -18.14
C SER A 142 2.77 -0.27 -17.56
N LEU A 143 1.94 0.46 -18.32
CA LEU A 143 1.32 1.69 -17.82
C LEU A 143 0.42 1.46 -16.60
N ALA A 144 -0.20 0.28 -16.47
CA ALA A 144 -1.03 -0.05 -15.32
C ALA A 144 -0.19 -0.31 -14.06
N GLU A 145 0.94 -1.01 -14.21
CA GLU A 145 1.92 -1.23 -13.13
C GLU A 145 2.51 0.11 -12.68
N MET A 146 2.87 0.99 -13.62
CA MET A 146 3.33 2.36 -13.33
C MET A 146 2.33 3.15 -12.49
N GLU A 147 1.04 3.16 -12.88
CA GLU A 147 0.00 3.87 -12.13
C GLU A 147 -0.15 3.31 -10.71
N SER A 148 -0.14 1.98 -10.58
CA SER A 148 -0.23 1.30 -9.28
C SER A 148 0.94 1.67 -8.36
N ASP A 149 2.16 1.68 -8.89
CA ASP A 149 3.36 2.02 -8.12
C ASP A 149 3.37 3.47 -7.67
N LEU A 150 2.99 4.40 -8.54
CA LEU A 150 2.90 5.82 -8.19
C LEU A 150 1.82 6.07 -7.13
N VAL A 151 0.71 5.34 -7.17
CA VAL A 151 -0.32 5.39 -6.12
C VAL A 151 0.24 4.82 -4.81
N ARG A 152 0.89 3.66 -4.86
CA ARG A 152 1.52 3.02 -3.70
C ARG A 152 2.51 3.97 -3.00
N LEU A 153 3.40 4.61 -3.76
CA LEU A 153 4.40 5.54 -3.21
C LEU A 153 3.74 6.70 -2.43
N LYS A 154 2.66 7.27 -2.97
CA LYS A 154 1.94 8.37 -2.30
C LYS A 154 1.22 7.91 -1.04
N GLU A 155 0.58 6.74 -1.09
CA GLU A 155 -0.07 6.15 0.09
C GLU A 155 0.95 5.91 1.19
N MET A 156 2.11 5.34 0.85
CA MET A 156 3.19 5.12 1.82
C MET A 156 3.71 6.43 2.41
N ARG A 157 3.96 7.47 1.61
CA ARG A 157 4.36 8.78 2.15
C ARG A 157 3.31 9.41 3.05
N ALA A 158 2.04 9.28 2.69
CA ALA A 158 0.95 9.77 3.51
C ALA A 158 0.92 9.06 4.88
N LEU A 159 1.12 7.75 4.90
CA LEU A 159 1.24 6.96 6.13
C LEU A 159 2.46 7.39 6.95
N GLN A 160 3.63 7.49 6.34
CA GLN A 160 4.88 7.90 6.99
C GLN A 160 4.78 9.30 7.61
N SER A 161 4.22 10.25 6.85
CA SER A 161 4.02 11.63 7.31
C SER A 161 3.02 11.69 8.45
N PHE A 162 1.93 10.91 8.36
CA PHE A 162 0.92 10.85 9.41
C PHE A 162 1.47 10.20 10.69
N PHE A 163 2.20 9.09 10.56
CA PHE A 163 2.86 8.42 11.67
C PHE A 163 3.79 9.38 12.39
N ALA A 164 4.74 9.98 11.68
CA ALA A 164 5.70 10.91 12.27
C ALA A 164 5.00 12.07 12.98
N LYS A 165 3.97 12.66 12.36
CA LYS A 165 3.20 13.74 12.98
C LYS A 165 2.46 13.29 14.25
N TYR A 166 1.80 12.14 14.19
CA TYR A 166 0.98 11.64 15.30
C TYR A 166 1.82 11.15 16.48
N SER A 167 3.02 10.63 16.22
CA SER A 167 3.98 10.18 17.23
C SER A 167 4.90 11.30 17.75
N ASN A 168 4.61 12.57 17.43
CA ASN A 168 5.44 13.74 17.76
C ASN A 168 6.91 13.57 17.33
N CYS A 169 7.13 13.05 16.12
CA CYS A 169 8.41 13.02 15.42
C CYS A 169 8.52 14.20 14.45
N SER A 170 9.71 14.79 14.38
CA SER A 170 10.03 15.87 13.44
C SER A 170 10.16 15.35 12.00
N SER A 171 10.52 14.07 11.84
CA SER A 171 10.72 13.44 10.54
C SER A 171 10.38 11.95 10.57
N TRP A 172 10.22 11.37 9.38
CA TRP A 172 10.06 9.92 9.22
C TRP A 172 11.30 9.15 9.68
N GLN A 173 12.50 9.69 9.43
CA GLN A 173 13.75 9.08 9.86
C GLN A 173 13.80 8.94 11.39
N GLU A 174 13.40 9.99 12.10
CA GLU A 174 13.31 9.97 13.55
C GLU A 174 12.26 8.97 14.05
N ALA A 175 11.11 8.86 13.36
CA ALA A 175 10.11 7.84 13.69
C ALA A 175 10.69 6.42 13.54
N ARG A 176 11.51 6.17 12.50
CA ARG A 176 12.17 4.88 12.29
C ARG A 176 13.13 4.50 13.40
N GLU A 177 13.91 5.47 13.86
CA GLU A 177 14.85 5.28 14.96
C GLU A 177 14.13 5.09 16.30
N ARG A 178 13.03 5.83 16.53
CA ARG A 178 12.26 5.76 17.77
C ARG A 178 11.35 4.52 17.87
N TYR A 179 10.84 4.01 16.75
CA TYR A 179 9.85 2.93 16.71
C TYR A 179 10.17 1.89 15.62
N PRO A 180 11.34 1.22 15.65
CA PRO A 180 11.81 0.39 14.54
C PRO A 180 10.87 -0.78 14.21
N GLU A 181 10.22 -1.38 15.23
CA GLU A 181 9.28 -2.50 15.04
C GLU A 181 7.97 -2.08 14.36
N PHE A 182 7.62 -0.79 14.45
CA PHE A 182 6.35 -0.26 13.95
C PHE A 182 6.49 0.55 12.65
N THR A 183 7.72 0.73 12.16
CA THR A 183 8.05 1.64 11.05
C THR A 183 8.79 0.96 9.90
N ASN A 184 8.91 -0.38 9.93
CA ASN A 184 9.37 -1.15 8.79
C ASN A 184 8.30 -1.18 7.68
N GLU A 185 8.72 -1.41 6.43
CA GLU A 185 7.82 -1.35 5.26
C GLU A 185 6.67 -2.36 5.37
N GLU A 186 6.95 -3.58 5.82
CA GLU A 186 5.97 -4.66 5.97
C GLU A 186 4.84 -4.28 6.93
N SER A 187 5.18 -3.71 8.08
CA SER A 187 4.21 -3.32 9.12
C SER A 187 3.29 -2.19 8.66
N ILE A 188 3.79 -1.22 7.88
CA ILE A 188 3.00 -0.07 7.44
C ILE A 188 2.20 -0.37 6.17
N GLN A 189 2.68 -1.29 5.34
CA GLN A 189 2.03 -1.65 4.08
C GLN A 189 0.59 -2.15 4.27
N GLY A 190 0.27 -2.76 5.42
CA GLY A 190 -1.09 -3.22 5.76
C GLY A 190 -2.12 -2.10 5.96
N PHE A 191 -1.68 -0.85 6.09
CA PHE A 191 -2.52 0.35 6.28
C PHE A 191 -2.62 1.20 5.01
N ARG A 192 -2.23 0.68 3.85
CA ARG A 192 -2.35 1.40 2.58
C ARG A 192 -3.79 1.86 2.34
N GLY A 193 -3.94 3.15 2.03
CA GLY A 193 -5.24 3.79 1.83
C GLY A 193 -5.89 4.33 3.11
N ASP A 194 -5.34 4.05 4.30
CA ASP A 194 -5.94 4.48 5.57
C ASP A 194 -5.75 5.98 5.84
N VAL A 195 -4.86 6.66 5.12
CA VAL A 195 -4.66 8.11 5.23
C VAL A 195 -5.15 8.80 3.97
N VAL A 196 -6.27 9.51 4.09
CA VAL A 196 -6.88 10.26 2.98
C VAL A 196 -7.02 11.71 3.38
N ARG A 197 -6.43 12.62 2.58
CA ARG A 197 -6.46 14.08 2.80
C ARG A 197 -6.01 14.49 4.21
N GLY A 198 -4.98 13.81 4.73
CA GLY A 198 -4.39 14.09 6.05
C GLY A 198 -5.21 13.60 7.25
N LYS A 199 -6.32 12.90 7.02
CA LYS A 199 -7.08 12.19 8.06
C LYS A 199 -6.81 10.70 7.96
N SER A 200 -6.67 10.04 9.11
CA SER A 200 -6.46 8.60 9.17
C SER A 200 -7.63 7.85 9.79
N THR A 201 -7.78 6.58 9.42
CA THR A 201 -8.67 5.61 10.08
C THR A 201 -8.32 5.48 11.57
N GLU A 202 -9.28 5.04 12.38
CA GLU A 202 -9.00 4.77 13.79
C GLU A 202 -8.03 3.61 13.95
N ARG A 203 -8.13 2.60 13.08
CA ARG A 203 -7.21 1.47 12.97
C ARG A 203 -5.74 1.89 12.95
N PHE A 204 -5.35 2.81 12.05
CA PHE A 204 -3.96 3.24 11.96
C PHE A 204 -3.55 4.15 13.13
N LYS A 205 -4.46 4.96 13.68
CA LYS A 205 -4.17 5.74 14.90
C LYS A 205 -3.91 4.83 16.10
N SER A 206 -4.74 3.81 16.31
CA SER A 206 -4.56 2.82 17.37
C SER A 206 -3.21 2.10 17.21
N TYR A 207 -2.85 1.74 15.98
CA TYR A 207 -1.52 1.20 15.68
C TYR A 207 -0.37 2.14 16.11
N ILE A 208 -0.46 3.44 15.82
CA ILE A 208 0.57 4.42 16.24
C ILE A 208 0.56 4.60 17.77
N GLN A 209 -0.61 4.62 18.41
CA GLN A 209 -0.73 4.68 19.87
C GLN A 209 -0.05 3.49 20.54
N ARG A 210 -0.20 2.29 19.98
CA ARG A 210 0.54 1.10 20.46
C ARG A 210 2.05 1.32 20.40
N ALA A 211 2.56 1.85 19.29
CA ALA A 211 3.99 2.14 19.16
C ALA A 211 4.49 3.12 20.24
N ILE A 212 3.70 4.15 20.54
CA ILE A 212 4.00 5.14 21.58
C ILE A 212 3.99 4.48 22.97
N SER A 213 2.97 3.70 23.29
CA SER A 213 2.83 3.01 24.58
C SER A 213 3.94 1.98 24.79
N PHE A 214 4.27 1.19 23.76
CA PHE A 214 5.35 0.20 23.81
C PHE A 214 6.71 0.82 24.16
N LYS A 215 6.97 2.02 23.62
CA LYS A 215 8.18 2.76 23.94
C LYS A 215 8.17 3.30 25.37
N ALA A 216 7.02 3.78 25.86
CA ALA A 216 6.88 4.30 27.22
C ALA A 216 7.16 3.22 28.29
N THR A 217 6.99 1.95 27.94
CA THR A 217 7.21 0.81 28.82
C THR A 217 8.55 0.08 28.57
N ASP A 218 9.53 0.76 27.96
CA ASP A 218 10.89 0.25 27.66
C ASP A 218 10.89 -1.10 26.91
N GLY A 219 9.92 -1.29 26.00
CA GLY A 219 9.81 -2.50 25.20
C GLY A 219 9.26 -3.72 25.98
N THR A 220 8.82 -3.53 27.22
CA THR A 220 8.04 -4.52 27.95
C THR A 220 6.57 -4.13 27.89
N PHE A 221 5.70 -4.95 27.29
CA PHE A 221 4.24 -4.74 27.36
C PHE A 221 3.77 -5.04 28.80
N LYS A 222 4.03 -4.14 29.76
CA LYS A 222 3.69 -4.35 31.18
C LYS A 222 2.25 -4.04 31.52
N GLU A 223 1.55 -3.24 30.72
CA GLU A 223 0.16 -2.87 30.99
C GLU A 223 -0.65 -2.96 29.70
N GLY A 224 -1.66 -3.85 29.69
CA GLY A 224 -2.68 -3.89 28.64
C GLY A 224 -2.89 -5.23 27.95
N VAL A 225 -2.04 -6.24 28.18
CA VAL A 225 -2.32 -7.60 27.69
C VAL A 225 -3.50 -8.14 28.49
N THR A 226 -4.68 -8.16 27.89
CA THR A 226 -5.80 -8.89 28.48
C THR A 226 -5.60 -10.36 28.16
N ILE A 227 -5.11 -11.11 29.13
CA ILE A 227 -5.07 -12.55 29.02
C ILE A 227 -6.45 -13.09 29.40
N VAL A 228 -7.10 -13.85 28.54
CA VAL A 228 -8.44 -14.39 28.83
C VAL A 228 -8.42 -15.92 28.82
N ASN A 229 -8.92 -16.52 29.91
CA ASN A 229 -9.01 -17.98 30.10
C ASN A 229 -10.16 -18.62 29.28
N ILE A 230 -10.30 -19.96 29.30
CA ILE A 230 -11.28 -20.85 28.64
C ILE A 230 -12.67 -20.20 28.48
N ASP A 231 -13.20 -19.60 29.54
CA ASP A 231 -14.56 -19.08 29.56
C ASP A 231 -14.69 -17.69 28.94
N CYS A 232 -13.59 -17.06 28.51
CA CYS A 232 -13.52 -15.67 28.08
C CYS A 232 -13.97 -14.65 29.15
N LEU A 233 -14.00 -15.04 30.43
CA LEU A 233 -14.59 -14.27 31.53
C LEU A 233 -13.60 -13.80 32.59
N THR A 234 -12.41 -14.38 32.66
CA THR A 234 -11.41 -14.05 33.68
C THR A 234 -10.16 -13.46 33.03
N GLU A 235 -9.82 -12.24 33.42
CA GLU A 235 -8.56 -11.59 33.02
C GLU A 235 -7.42 -12.17 33.89
N LEU A 236 -6.39 -12.73 33.26
CA LEU A 236 -5.22 -13.28 33.95
C LEU A 236 -4.07 -12.26 33.96
N CYS A 237 -3.22 -12.34 34.98
CA CYS A 237 -2.10 -11.41 35.16
C CYS A 237 -1.03 -11.63 34.06
N PRO A 238 -0.49 -10.57 33.43
CA PRO A 238 0.55 -10.65 32.41
C PRO A 238 1.79 -11.50 32.80
N SER A 239 2.12 -11.55 34.10
CA SER A 239 3.25 -12.33 34.62
C SER A 239 3.19 -13.83 34.34
N LEU A 240 2.01 -14.38 34.04
CA LEU A 240 1.85 -15.79 33.66
C LEU A 240 2.48 -16.12 32.30
N LEU A 241 2.47 -15.16 31.37
CA LEU A 241 3.11 -15.31 30.05
C LEU A 241 4.63 -15.20 30.15
N ASP A 242 5.15 -14.35 31.04
CA ASP A 242 6.60 -14.24 31.25
C ASP A 242 7.21 -15.55 31.78
N GLU A 243 6.49 -16.27 32.65
CA GLU A 243 6.95 -17.56 33.19
C GLU A 243 6.84 -18.71 32.18
N LYS A 244 5.72 -18.79 31.44
CA LYS A 244 5.43 -19.93 30.55
C LYS A 244 5.95 -19.71 29.13
N VAL A 245 6.10 -18.45 28.73
CA VAL A 245 6.30 -18.03 27.35
C VAL A 245 7.24 -16.81 27.25
N PRO A 246 8.52 -16.95 27.63
CA PRO A 246 9.45 -15.81 27.70
C PRO A 246 9.82 -15.20 26.33
N GLN A 247 9.44 -15.82 25.21
CA GLN A 247 9.74 -15.35 23.84
C GLN A 247 8.60 -14.52 23.23
N PHE A 248 7.47 -14.39 23.93
CA PHE A 248 6.29 -13.70 23.42
C PHE A 248 6.47 -12.17 23.46
N LYS A 249 6.37 -11.52 22.30
CA LYS A 249 6.65 -10.08 22.13
C LYS A 249 5.43 -9.16 22.19
N GLY A 250 4.26 -9.69 22.60
CA GLY A 250 3.07 -8.89 22.93
C GLY A 250 1.96 -8.89 21.88
N CYS A 251 0.71 -8.90 22.35
CA CYS A 251 -0.51 -8.51 21.63
C CYS A 251 -1.56 -7.98 22.65
N GLU A 252 -2.61 -7.30 22.19
CA GLU A 252 -3.63 -6.68 23.08
C GLU A 252 -4.49 -7.72 23.84
N ILE A 253 -4.76 -8.86 23.23
CA ILE A 253 -5.52 -9.96 23.84
C ILE A 253 -4.84 -11.29 23.53
N VAL A 254 -4.50 -12.01 24.59
CA VAL A 254 -4.00 -13.39 24.51
C VAL A 254 -5.08 -14.32 25.03
N PHE A 255 -5.58 -15.21 24.18
CA PHE A 255 -6.46 -16.29 24.62
C PHE A 255 -5.60 -17.46 25.08
N LEU A 256 -5.71 -17.84 26.35
CA LEU A 256 -5.02 -19.00 26.92
C LEU A 256 -5.99 -20.15 27.18
N ASP A 257 -5.46 -21.36 27.01
CA ASP A 257 -6.08 -22.64 27.34
C ASP A 257 -7.42 -22.81 26.62
N LEU A 258 -7.34 -23.25 25.38
CA LEU A 258 -8.51 -23.44 24.54
C LEU A 258 -9.38 -24.62 25.04
N PRO A 259 -10.67 -24.70 24.68
CA PRO A 259 -11.55 -25.76 25.15
C PRO A 259 -10.94 -27.17 24.98
N LYS A 260 -10.87 -27.94 26.08
CA LYS A 260 -10.32 -29.31 26.07
C LYS A 260 -11.05 -30.25 25.10
N THR A 261 -12.31 -29.91 24.77
CA THR A 261 -13.12 -30.59 23.75
C THR A 261 -13.70 -29.56 22.78
N TRP A 262 -13.19 -29.62 21.55
CA TRP A 262 -13.57 -28.75 20.45
C TRP A 262 -14.74 -29.33 19.66
N SER A 263 -15.93 -29.38 20.28
CA SER A 263 -17.17 -29.66 19.53
C SER A 263 -17.54 -28.46 18.65
N SER A 264 -18.30 -28.70 17.58
CA SER A 264 -18.79 -27.63 16.69
C SER A 264 -19.59 -26.55 17.43
N GLU A 265 -20.32 -26.95 18.48
CA GLU A 265 -21.11 -26.06 19.34
C GLU A 265 -20.22 -25.18 20.24
N ASN A 266 -19.22 -25.79 20.90
CA ASN A 266 -18.25 -25.07 21.73
C ASN A 266 -17.43 -24.07 20.91
N LEU A 267 -17.06 -24.47 19.68
CA LEU A 267 -16.37 -23.59 18.73
C LEU A 267 -17.20 -22.37 18.35
N SER A 268 -18.48 -22.57 18.02
CA SER A 268 -19.36 -21.47 17.64
C SER A 268 -19.53 -20.48 18.79
N HIS A 269 -19.69 -20.99 20.02
CA HIS A 269 -19.77 -20.17 21.23
C HIS A 269 -18.47 -19.38 21.47
N PHE A 270 -17.32 -20.05 21.40
CA PHE A 270 -16.00 -19.43 21.54
C PHE A 270 -15.78 -18.29 20.53
N VAL A 271 -16.02 -18.54 19.24
CA VAL A 271 -15.93 -17.54 18.16
C VAL A 271 -16.80 -16.32 18.45
N ARG A 272 -18.04 -16.54 18.91
CA ARG A 272 -18.96 -15.44 19.23
C ARG A 272 -18.44 -14.59 20.39
N MET A 273 -17.86 -15.21 21.42
CA MET A 273 -17.27 -14.52 22.55
C MET A 273 -16.02 -13.73 22.15
N VAL A 274 -15.11 -14.33 21.39
CA VAL A 274 -13.91 -13.70 20.83
C VAL A 274 -14.29 -12.47 20.01
N ARG A 275 -15.26 -12.60 19.10
CA ARG A 275 -15.79 -11.46 18.33
C ARG A 275 -16.33 -10.37 19.24
N GLY A 276 -17.16 -10.73 20.21
CA GLY A 276 -17.72 -9.78 21.17
C GLY A 276 -16.65 -9.04 21.97
N MET A 277 -15.58 -9.72 22.39
CA MET A 277 -14.46 -9.09 23.09
C MET A 277 -13.63 -8.21 22.18
N ASN A 278 -13.29 -8.66 20.98
CA ASN A 278 -12.55 -7.87 20.01
C ASN A 278 -13.32 -6.59 19.63
N SER A 279 -14.65 -6.68 19.46
CA SER A 279 -15.51 -5.51 19.21
C SER A 279 -15.56 -4.56 20.40
N ARG A 280 -15.65 -5.07 21.64
CA ARG A 280 -15.71 -4.23 22.85
C ARG A 280 -14.37 -3.55 23.18
N LYS A 281 -13.26 -4.23 22.92
CA LYS A 281 -11.90 -3.76 23.22
C LYS A 281 -11.21 -3.11 22.02
N ASN A 282 -11.91 -3.02 20.88
CA ASN A 282 -11.43 -2.43 19.63
C ASN A 282 -10.11 -3.05 19.12
N VAL A 283 -10.02 -4.38 19.23
CA VAL A 283 -8.82 -5.14 18.88
C VAL A 283 -8.87 -5.57 17.42
N ASP A 284 -7.83 -5.18 16.69
CA ASP A 284 -7.69 -5.45 15.25
C ASP A 284 -6.97 -6.76 14.94
N GLU A 285 -6.11 -7.22 15.86
CA GLU A 285 -5.32 -8.45 15.75
C GLU A 285 -5.35 -9.20 17.09
N ALA A 286 -5.72 -10.48 17.06
CA ALA A 286 -5.77 -11.33 18.25
C ALA A 286 -4.73 -12.45 18.13
N THR A 287 -4.03 -12.75 19.23
CA THR A 287 -3.16 -13.93 19.30
C THR A 287 -3.79 -14.99 20.17
N PHE A 288 -3.88 -16.19 19.63
CA PHE A 288 -4.39 -17.36 20.31
C PHE A 288 -3.19 -18.22 20.70
N VAL A 289 -3.07 -18.53 21.99
CA VAL A 289 -2.00 -19.37 22.51
C VAL A 289 -2.60 -20.70 22.94
N ILE A 290 -2.21 -21.76 22.23
CA ILE A 290 -2.64 -23.13 22.54
C ILE A 290 -1.61 -23.80 23.44
N PHE A 291 -2.06 -24.25 24.60
CA PHE A 291 -1.35 -25.26 25.39
C PHE A 291 -1.90 -26.64 25.08
N PRO A 292 -1.04 -27.63 24.78
CA PRO A 292 -1.47 -28.99 24.52
C PRO A 292 -2.01 -29.61 25.78
N VAL A 293 -3.17 -30.23 25.63
CA VAL A 293 -3.61 -31.29 26.53
C VAL A 293 -2.74 -32.51 26.20
N ASN A 294 -2.39 -33.34 27.20
CA ASN A 294 -1.66 -34.60 27.01
C ASN A 294 -2.44 -35.52 26.03
N CYS A 295 -2.19 -35.36 24.74
CA CYS A 295 -2.85 -36.10 23.67
C CYS A 295 -1.84 -36.42 22.56
N SER A 296 -2.15 -37.45 21.77
CA SER A 296 -1.31 -37.89 20.66
C SER A 296 -1.18 -36.78 19.61
N ALA A 297 -0.01 -36.67 18.96
CA ALA A 297 0.27 -35.69 17.90
C ALA A 297 -0.83 -35.58 16.83
N ALA A 298 -1.43 -36.71 16.42
CA ALA A 298 -2.52 -36.74 15.44
C ALA A 298 -3.76 -35.95 15.90
N LYS A 299 -4.14 -36.07 17.18
CA LYS A 299 -5.26 -35.33 17.77
C LYS A 299 -4.95 -33.84 17.90
N THR A 300 -3.69 -33.51 18.21
CA THR A 300 -3.22 -32.12 18.24
C THR A 300 -3.34 -31.46 16.87
N ILE A 301 -2.90 -32.14 15.81
CA ILE A 301 -2.99 -31.63 14.43
C ILE A 301 -4.46 -31.38 14.05
N GLU A 302 -5.33 -32.35 14.32
CA GLU A 302 -6.78 -32.24 14.06
C GLU A 302 -7.40 -31.03 14.78
N GLN A 303 -7.03 -30.81 16.05
CA GLN A 303 -7.49 -29.65 16.82
C GLN A 303 -6.97 -28.34 16.25
N ILE A 304 -5.68 -28.25 15.90
CA ILE A 304 -5.10 -27.04 15.32
C ILE A 304 -5.77 -26.69 13.99
N SER A 305 -5.98 -27.68 13.11
CA SER A 305 -6.68 -27.49 11.84
C SER A 305 -8.10 -26.95 12.04
N LEU A 306 -8.85 -27.54 12.97
CA LEU A 306 -10.21 -27.11 13.28
C LEU A 306 -10.27 -25.66 13.81
N ILE A 307 -9.27 -25.27 14.61
CA ILE A 307 -9.14 -23.90 15.13
C ILE A 307 -8.85 -22.94 13.98
N ILE A 308 -7.88 -23.24 13.12
CA ILE A 308 -7.51 -22.37 11.99
C ILE A 308 -8.69 -22.16 11.05
N ASP A 309 -9.38 -23.24 10.67
CA ASP A 309 -10.57 -23.17 9.83
C ASP A 309 -11.65 -22.28 10.43
N THR A 310 -11.70 -22.21 11.75
CA THR A 310 -12.68 -21.42 12.47
C THR A 310 -12.25 -19.99 12.70
N MET A 311 -10.97 -19.74 12.98
CA MET A 311 -10.39 -18.41 13.06
C MET A 311 -10.44 -17.71 11.69
N ASN A 312 -10.26 -18.45 10.59
CA ASN A 312 -10.46 -17.93 9.24
C ASN A 312 -11.87 -17.39 9.00
N ARG A 313 -12.88 -17.87 9.75
CA ARG A 313 -14.26 -17.33 9.68
C ARG A 313 -14.40 -16.01 10.43
N LEU A 314 -13.44 -15.59 11.26
CA LEU A 314 -13.52 -14.35 12.02
C LEU A 314 -13.37 -13.07 11.18
N ASP A 315 -12.93 -13.19 9.92
CA ASP A 315 -12.69 -12.07 8.99
C ASP A 315 -11.77 -10.98 9.58
N LYS A 316 -10.83 -11.41 10.45
CA LYS A 316 -9.79 -10.59 11.06
C LYS A 316 -8.46 -11.34 11.05
N ALA A 317 -7.37 -10.59 11.06
CA ALA A 317 -6.03 -11.15 11.19
C ALA A 317 -5.85 -11.79 12.57
N PHE A 318 -5.24 -12.96 12.61
CA PHE A 318 -4.95 -13.68 13.84
C PHE A 318 -3.58 -14.35 13.77
N HIS A 319 -2.95 -14.51 14.93
CA HIS A 319 -1.76 -15.32 15.10
C HIS A 319 -2.11 -16.52 15.98
N LEU A 320 -1.68 -17.71 15.56
CA LEU A 320 -1.82 -18.91 16.38
C LEU A 320 -0.44 -19.35 16.86
N ALA A 321 -0.26 -19.37 18.17
CA ALA A 321 0.95 -19.87 18.83
C ALA A 321 0.65 -21.21 19.48
N TYR A 322 1.45 -22.23 19.16
CA TYR A 322 1.36 -23.55 19.81
C TYR A 322 2.62 -23.85 20.63
N TYR A 323 2.45 -24.30 21.87
CA TYR A 323 3.55 -24.58 22.80
C TYR A 323 3.62 -26.06 23.18
N HIS A 324 4.65 -26.79 22.77
CA HIS A 324 4.81 -28.16 23.23
C HIS A 324 5.56 -28.23 24.57
N ASN A 325 5.00 -28.94 25.56
CA ASN A 325 5.66 -29.16 26.85
C ASN A 325 6.19 -30.59 26.93
N SER A 326 7.45 -30.82 26.53
CA SER A 326 8.10 -32.12 26.64
C SER A 326 8.92 -32.19 27.93
N GLY A 327 8.28 -32.49 29.07
CA GLY A 327 8.96 -32.83 30.33
C GLY A 327 9.96 -31.79 30.85
N ASN A 328 9.53 -30.92 31.78
CA ASN A 328 10.33 -29.92 32.52
C ASN A 328 11.16 -28.91 31.70
N THR A 329 11.20 -29.00 30.38
CA THR A 329 11.77 -27.98 29.50
C THR A 329 10.81 -27.66 28.34
N THR A 330 10.48 -26.38 28.18
CA THR A 330 9.73 -25.87 27.03
C THR A 330 10.64 -25.89 25.80
N THR A 331 10.42 -26.82 24.86
CA THR A 331 11.36 -27.12 23.76
C THR A 331 10.91 -26.66 22.38
N GLY A 332 9.70 -26.12 22.19
CA GLY A 332 9.25 -25.69 20.86
C GLY A 332 8.14 -24.65 20.85
N TYR A 333 8.30 -23.65 19.98
CA TYR A 333 7.34 -22.60 19.65
C TYR A 333 7.08 -22.62 18.15
N CYS A 334 5.81 -22.59 17.74
CA CYS A 334 5.42 -22.41 16.34
C CYS A 334 4.38 -21.30 16.24
N VAL A 335 4.64 -20.32 15.37
CA VAL A 335 3.68 -19.30 14.95
C VAL A 335 3.08 -19.72 13.63
N PHE A 336 1.77 -19.73 13.57
CA PHE A 336 1.02 -19.90 12.33
C PHE A 336 0.30 -18.59 12.02
N ASP A 337 0.62 -18.02 10.87
CA ASP A 337 -0.11 -16.92 10.26
C ASP A 337 -1.17 -17.46 9.30
N GLN A 338 -2.11 -16.60 8.91
CA GLN A 338 -3.35 -16.88 8.16
C GLN A 338 -3.20 -17.69 6.85
N LEU A 339 -1.97 -18.04 6.41
CA LEU A 339 -1.67 -18.55 5.08
C LEU A 339 -0.98 -19.93 4.98
N SER A 340 -0.86 -20.74 6.05
CA SER A 340 -0.02 -21.97 5.94
C SER A 340 -0.55 -23.26 6.58
N LEU A 341 -1.72 -23.74 6.13
CA LEU A 341 -2.18 -25.12 6.38
C LEU A 341 -1.20 -26.18 5.86
N HIS A 342 -0.47 -25.91 4.76
CA HIS A 342 0.50 -26.85 4.20
C HIS A 342 1.82 -26.93 4.98
N ALA A 343 2.19 -25.89 5.74
CA ALA A 343 3.42 -25.89 6.54
C ALA A 343 3.24 -26.65 7.87
N LEU A 344 2.01 -26.70 8.40
CA LEU A 344 1.66 -27.41 9.64
C LEU A 344 2.08 -28.87 9.67
N GLY A 345 1.91 -29.58 8.56
CA GLY A 345 2.29 -31.00 8.47
C GLY A 345 3.80 -31.21 8.60
N LEU A 346 4.63 -30.31 8.07
CA LEU A 346 6.09 -30.41 8.09
C LEU A 346 6.69 -29.95 9.42
N THR A 347 6.19 -28.87 10.01
CA THR A 347 6.72 -28.31 11.26
C THR A 347 6.39 -29.17 12.47
N LEU A 348 5.19 -29.79 12.50
CA LEU A 348 4.83 -30.71 13.59
C LEU A 348 5.53 -32.07 13.46
N LEU A 349 5.85 -32.53 12.25
CA LEU A 349 6.71 -33.72 12.05
C LEU A 349 8.12 -33.50 12.59
N TYR A 350 8.68 -32.29 12.47
CA TYR A 350 10.00 -31.93 12.99
C TYR A 350 10.07 -31.82 14.53
N LEU A 351 8.94 -31.59 15.20
CA LEU A 351 8.88 -31.49 16.67
C LEU A 351 8.65 -32.84 17.38
N TYR A 352 8.28 -33.88 16.64
CA TYR A 352 7.96 -35.21 17.17
C TYR A 352 8.92 -36.32 16.73
N VAL A 353 9.97 -35.97 15.95
CA VAL A 353 11.17 -36.80 15.70
C VAL A 353 12.27 -36.31 16.63
#